data_AF-A0A955EWI7-F1
#
_entry.id   AF-A0A955EWI7-F1
#
_cell.length_a   1.000
_cell.length_b   1.000
_cell.length_c   1.000
_cell.angle_alpha   90.00
_cell.angle_beta   90.00
_cell.angle_gamma   90.00
#
_symmetry.space_group_name_H-M   'P 1'
#
loop_
_entity.id
_entity.type
_entity.pdbx_description
1 polymer ?
#
loop_
_entity_poly.entity_id
_entity_poly.type
_entity_poly.pdbx_seq_one_letter_code
_entity_poly.pdbx_strand_id
1 'polypeptide(L)'
;MAKSLIKNFGLFWERDRVEWGGRGQERGMLRGFRRGRRAQIVDFREQAGVYVLYEGENIATQRVTYVGQAGQGNASLFARLRQHQRDRFWNRWQRFSWFGLYDVGVNDTLIHVRSEKAVSVSVASIMDHIEGILIALFEPPLNRKGPTWGKTKNGKAAKEYIQFHEGRGVDVAVAIEGLRSQVAEVREDLGLPDR
;
A
#
# COMPACT_ATOMS: atom_id res chain seq x y z
N MET A 1 -17.71 -11.92 -19.63
CA MET A 1 -17.17 -10.53 -19.64
C MET A 1 -16.06 -10.43 -18.60
N ALA A 2 -14.85 -10.04 -19.03
CA ALA A 2 -13.64 -10.13 -18.21
C ALA A 2 -13.62 -9.14 -17.03
N LYS A 3 -13.25 -9.64 -15.85
CA LYS A 3 -12.96 -8.82 -14.66
C LYS A 3 -11.47 -8.50 -14.63
N SER A 4 -11.09 -7.33 -14.12
CA SER A 4 -9.69 -7.03 -13.76
C SER A 4 -9.23 -7.96 -12.63
N LEU A 5 -7.96 -8.36 -12.64
CA LEU A 5 -7.38 -9.26 -11.66
C LEU A 5 -7.04 -8.52 -10.34
N ILE A 6 -6.13 -7.56 -10.40
CA ILE A 6 -5.72 -6.75 -9.23
C ILE A 6 -6.68 -5.57 -9.07
N LYS A 7 -7.25 -5.42 -7.88
CA LYS A 7 -8.22 -4.36 -7.56
C LYS A 7 -7.59 -3.15 -6.92
N ASN A 8 -6.60 -3.38 -6.10
CA ASN A 8 -5.89 -2.38 -5.33
C ASN A 8 -4.51 -2.89 -4.97
N PHE A 9 -3.61 -1.97 -4.67
CA PHE A 9 -2.24 -2.28 -4.32
C PHE A 9 -1.68 -1.23 -3.38
N GLY A 10 -0.67 -1.60 -2.62
CA GLY A 10 0.14 -0.69 -1.81
C GLY A 10 1.61 -0.91 -2.12
N LEU A 11 2.36 0.17 -2.30
CA LEU A 11 3.79 0.12 -2.64
C LEU A 11 4.63 0.58 -1.46
N PHE A 12 5.68 -0.20 -1.16
CA PHE A 12 6.74 0.13 -0.21
C PHE A 12 6.25 0.58 1.17
N TRP A 13 5.19 -0.06 1.68
CA TRP A 13 4.72 0.13 3.05
C TRP A 13 5.80 -0.29 4.04
N GLU A 14 5.97 0.47 5.10
CA GLU A 14 6.98 0.24 6.12
C GLU A 14 6.47 -0.77 7.14
N ARG A 15 7.27 -1.82 7.40
CA ARG A 15 6.95 -2.88 8.36
C ARG A 15 6.65 -2.31 9.74
N ASP A 16 7.45 -1.35 10.17
CA ASP A 16 7.40 -0.82 11.54
C ASP A 16 6.25 0.17 11.74
N ARG A 17 5.60 0.61 10.65
CA ARG A 17 4.37 1.42 10.67
C ARG A 17 3.09 0.58 10.62
N VAL A 18 3.20 -0.73 10.53
CA VAL A 18 2.04 -1.62 10.60
C VAL A 18 1.66 -1.82 12.07
N GLU A 19 0.36 -1.74 12.37
CA GLU A 19 -0.16 -2.03 13.69
C GLU A 19 -0.24 -3.54 13.89
N TRP A 20 0.82 -4.14 14.42
CA TRP A 20 0.84 -5.59 14.62
C TRP A 20 -0.07 -6.07 15.76
N GLY A 21 -0.53 -5.15 16.62
CA GLY A 21 -1.31 -5.43 17.82
C GLY A 21 -0.51 -6.13 18.92
N GLY A 22 -0.96 -6.03 20.17
CA GLY A 22 -0.30 -6.63 21.33
C GLY A 22 -0.47 -8.14 21.50
N ARG A 23 -0.01 -8.66 22.65
CA ARG A 23 -0.33 -10.02 23.13
C ARG A 23 -1.71 -9.98 23.78
N GLY A 24 -2.71 -10.67 23.22
CA GLY A 24 -4.06 -10.76 23.78
C GLY A 24 -5.17 -10.57 22.75
N GLN A 25 -6.25 -9.88 23.13
CA GLN A 25 -7.44 -9.59 22.30
C GLN A 25 -7.21 -8.47 21.27
N GLU A 26 -6.09 -7.73 21.36
CA GLU A 26 -5.77 -6.65 20.43
C GLU A 26 -5.47 -7.19 19.03
N ARG A 27 -6.47 -7.09 18.16
CA ARG A 27 -6.29 -7.40 16.76
C ARG A 27 -5.55 -6.24 16.11
N GLY A 28 -4.29 -6.46 15.73
CA GLY A 28 -3.54 -5.53 14.88
C GLY A 28 -4.29 -5.19 13.60
N MET A 29 -3.89 -4.15 12.86
CA MET A 29 -4.55 -3.67 11.65
C MET A 29 -3.53 -3.39 10.54
N LEU A 30 -3.98 -3.51 9.29
CA LEU A 30 -3.17 -3.20 8.10
C LEU A 30 -3.84 -2.04 7.35
N ARG A 31 -3.71 -0.83 7.88
CA ARG A 31 -4.50 0.32 7.44
C ARG A 31 -3.82 1.07 6.30
N GLY A 32 -4.63 1.52 5.34
CA GLY A 32 -4.21 2.41 4.27
C GLY A 32 -5.35 3.29 3.80
N PHE A 33 -5.02 4.39 3.14
CA PHE A 33 -6.00 5.28 2.53
C PHE A 33 -5.76 5.39 1.03
N ARG A 34 -6.81 5.57 0.25
CA ARG A 34 -6.67 5.70 -1.20
C ARG A 34 -5.88 6.97 -1.52
N ARG A 35 -4.94 6.91 -2.45
CA ARG A 35 -4.20 8.10 -2.90
C ARG A 35 -5.18 9.22 -3.30
N GLY A 36 -5.02 10.39 -2.67
CA GLY A 36 -5.92 11.54 -2.84
C GLY A 36 -7.19 11.55 -1.96
N ARG A 37 -7.41 10.54 -1.09
CA ARG A 37 -8.57 10.46 -0.18
C ARG A 37 -8.18 10.00 1.23
N ARG A 38 -7.48 10.87 1.98
CA ARG A 38 -6.90 10.53 3.30
C ARG A 38 -7.91 10.17 4.38
N ALA A 39 -9.14 10.68 4.29
CA ALA A 39 -10.20 10.39 5.26
C ALA A 39 -10.78 8.96 5.15
N GLN A 40 -10.55 8.27 4.03
CA GLN A 40 -11.08 6.92 3.77
C GLN A 40 -10.03 5.89 4.14
N ILE A 41 -10.02 5.50 5.41
CA ILE A 41 -9.10 4.49 5.95
C ILE A 41 -9.73 3.10 5.75
N VAL A 42 -8.99 2.24 5.08
CA VAL A 42 -9.38 0.86 4.77
C VAL A 42 -8.41 -0.08 5.45
N ASP A 43 -8.93 -1.15 6.04
CA ASP A 43 -8.14 -2.22 6.61
C ASP A 43 -7.95 -3.38 5.62
N PHE A 44 -6.69 -3.68 5.30
CA PHE A 44 -6.28 -4.65 4.29
C PHE A 44 -5.86 -6.01 4.85
N ARG A 45 -6.08 -6.26 6.15
CA ARG A 45 -5.61 -7.50 6.79
C ARG A 45 -5.97 -8.77 6.05
N GLU A 46 -7.23 -8.82 5.64
CA GLU A 46 -7.86 -9.97 5.04
C GLU A 46 -7.72 -10.01 3.51
N GLN A 47 -6.80 -9.22 2.94
CA GLN A 47 -6.54 -9.23 1.50
C GLN A 47 -5.91 -10.56 1.05
N ALA A 48 -6.21 -10.95 -0.18
CA ALA A 48 -5.58 -12.05 -0.91
C ALA A 48 -4.83 -11.50 -2.14
N GLY A 49 -3.79 -12.19 -2.58
CA GLY A 49 -2.97 -11.78 -3.72
C GLY A 49 -1.49 -12.07 -3.52
N VAL A 50 -0.64 -11.23 -4.10
CA VAL A 50 0.82 -11.36 -4.01
C VAL A 50 1.44 -10.21 -3.24
N TYR A 51 2.54 -10.47 -2.54
CA TYR A 51 3.32 -9.46 -1.84
C TYR A 51 4.81 -9.66 -2.06
N VAL A 52 5.55 -8.57 -1.91
CA VAL A 52 7.00 -8.49 -2.08
C VAL A 52 7.58 -7.89 -0.81
N LEU A 53 8.61 -8.51 -0.24
CA LEU A 53 9.36 -8.00 0.90
C LEU A 53 10.68 -7.43 0.43
N TYR A 54 11.11 -6.33 1.04
CA TYR A 54 12.34 -5.65 0.68
C TYR A 54 13.26 -5.41 1.87
N GLU A 55 14.56 -5.58 1.63
CA GLU A 55 15.66 -5.08 2.46
C GLU A 55 16.24 -3.79 1.87
N GLY A 56 16.88 -2.96 2.68
CA GLY A 56 17.60 -1.77 2.26
C GLY A 56 17.04 -0.50 2.92
N GLU A 57 17.94 0.42 3.28
CA GLU A 57 17.61 1.62 4.06
C GLU A 57 16.77 2.62 3.26
N ASN A 58 17.01 2.70 1.96
CA ASN A 58 16.37 3.66 1.07
C ASN A 58 16.09 3.05 -0.31
N ILE A 59 15.40 3.80 -1.17
CA ILE A 59 14.97 3.32 -2.48
C ILE A 59 16.15 2.93 -3.40
N ALA A 60 17.32 3.56 -3.24
CA ALA A 60 18.50 3.30 -4.05
C ALA A 60 19.22 2.00 -3.65
N THR A 61 19.08 1.58 -2.39
CA THR A 61 19.70 0.36 -1.84
C THR A 61 18.71 -0.78 -1.66
N GLN A 62 17.45 -0.56 -2.04
CA GLN A 62 16.37 -1.50 -1.82
C GLN A 62 16.52 -2.74 -2.72
N ARG A 63 16.41 -3.92 -2.13
CA ARG A 63 16.46 -5.21 -2.83
C ARG A 63 15.25 -6.06 -2.47
N VAL A 64 14.77 -6.83 -3.43
CA VAL A 64 13.71 -7.82 -3.19
C VAL A 64 14.32 -8.99 -2.41
N THR A 65 13.81 -9.24 -1.21
CA THR A 65 14.25 -10.34 -0.34
C THR A 65 13.37 -11.58 -0.52
N TYR A 66 12.07 -11.37 -0.75
CA TYR A 66 11.11 -12.46 -0.86
C TYR A 66 9.86 -12.04 -1.63
N VAL A 67 9.26 -12.98 -2.36
CA VAL A 67 7.95 -12.83 -3.01
C VAL A 67 7.06 -13.96 -2.52
N GLY A 68 5.84 -13.64 -2.09
CA GLY A 68 4.90 -14.61 -1.56
C GLY A 68 3.47 -14.34 -2.00
N GLN A 69 2.59 -15.30 -1.70
CA GLN A 69 1.15 -15.19 -1.92
C GLN A 69 0.36 -15.31 -0.61
N ALA A 70 -0.80 -14.67 -0.59
CA ALA A 70 -1.76 -14.68 0.51
C ALA A 70 -3.17 -15.01 -0.02
N GLY A 71 -4.00 -15.60 0.83
CA GLY A 71 -5.36 -16.05 0.49
C GLY A 71 -5.49 -17.53 0.12
N GLN A 72 -4.38 -18.26 0.00
CA GLN A 72 -4.38 -19.72 -0.11
C GLN A 72 -4.27 -20.37 1.28
N GLY A 73 -5.18 -21.29 1.61
CA GLY A 73 -5.13 -22.10 2.85
C GLY A 73 -5.36 -21.32 4.15
N ASN A 74 -6.35 -20.43 4.21
CA ASN A 74 -6.71 -19.58 5.37
C ASN A 74 -5.63 -18.58 5.84
N ALA A 75 -4.56 -18.36 5.08
CA ALA A 75 -3.53 -17.38 5.43
C ALA A 75 -3.75 -16.03 4.73
N SER A 76 -4.33 -15.05 5.43
CA SER A 76 -4.52 -13.68 4.94
C SER A 76 -3.19 -12.92 4.75
N LEU A 77 -3.23 -11.77 4.05
CA LEU A 77 -2.04 -10.94 3.83
C LEU A 77 -1.36 -10.58 5.16
N PHE A 78 -2.12 -10.11 6.14
CA PHE A 78 -1.56 -9.75 7.45
C PHE A 78 -0.99 -10.96 8.20
N ALA A 79 -1.67 -12.11 8.15
CA ALA A 79 -1.14 -13.33 8.77
C ALA A 79 0.21 -13.75 8.17
N ARG A 80 0.36 -13.69 6.84
CA ARG A 80 1.62 -13.96 6.14
C ARG A 80 2.72 -12.98 6.51
N LEU A 81 2.44 -11.68 6.45
CA LEU A 81 3.42 -10.65 6.83
C LEU A 81 3.83 -10.78 8.30
N ARG A 82 2.89 -11.10 9.20
CA ARG A 82 3.18 -11.33 10.62
C ARG A 82 4.02 -12.59 10.84
N GLN A 83 3.81 -13.64 10.06
CA GLN A 83 4.65 -14.84 10.09
C GLN A 83 6.10 -14.51 9.74
N HIS A 84 6.32 -13.65 8.75
CA HIS A 84 7.65 -13.20 8.32
C HIS A 84 8.39 -12.32 9.33
N GLN A 85 7.77 -11.96 10.46
CA GLN A 85 8.48 -11.34 11.59
C GLN A 85 9.12 -12.35 12.53
N ARG A 86 8.87 -13.65 12.35
CA ARG A 86 9.32 -14.70 13.27
C ARG A 86 10.03 -15.85 12.58
N ASP A 87 9.88 -15.97 11.27
CA ASP A 87 10.55 -17.00 10.49
C ASP A 87 11.98 -16.56 10.10
N ARG A 88 12.60 -17.30 9.18
CA ARG A 88 13.97 -17.03 8.69
C ARG A 88 14.18 -15.65 8.06
N PHE A 89 13.12 -14.89 7.79
CA PHE A 89 13.17 -13.56 7.22
C PHE A 89 13.01 -12.43 8.25
N TRP A 90 12.84 -12.75 9.55
CA TRP A 90 12.46 -11.78 10.59
C TRP A 90 13.27 -10.47 10.64
N ASN A 91 14.57 -10.51 10.35
CA ASN A 91 15.46 -9.35 10.33
C ASN A 91 15.91 -8.92 8.92
N ARG A 92 15.29 -9.47 7.87
CA ARG A 92 15.73 -9.31 6.47
C ARG A 92 14.81 -8.44 5.63
N TRP A 93 13.84 -7.77 6.22
CA TRP A 93 12.97 -6.85 5.48
C TRP A 93 12.49 -5.70 6.35
N GLN A 94 12.37 -4.53 5.74
CA GLN A 94 11.91 -3.28 6.36
C GLN A 94 10.67 -2.72 5.67
N ARG A 95 10.45 -3.08 4.40
CA ARG A 95 9.31 -2.61 3.59
C ARG A 95 8.66 -3.76 2.84
N PHE A 96 7.45 -3.52 2.37
CA PHE A 96 6.71 -4.47 1.56
C PHE A 96 5.75 -3.78 0.59
N SER A 97 5.49 -4.44 -0.53
CA SER A 97 4.46 -4.06 -1.49
C SER A 97 3.47 -5.21 -1.60
N TRP A 98 2.22 -4.91 -1.91
CA TRP A 98 1.17 -5.92 -2.04
C TRP A 98 0.20 -5.56 -3.17
N PHE A 99 -0.32 -6.58 -3.84
CA PHE A 99 -1.25 -6.47 -4.96
C PHE A 99 -2.47 -7.36 -4.69
N GLY A 100 -3.60 -6.73 -4.40
CA GLY A 100 -4.80 -7.34 -3.85
C GLY A 100 -5.86 -7.73 -4.87
N LEU A 101 -6.54 -8.85 -4.61
CA LEU A 101 -7.62 -9.41 -5.43
C LEU A 101 -9.02 -9.02 -4.96
N TYR A 102 -9.18 -8.66 -3.68
CA TYR A 102 -10.44 -8.18 -3.11
C TYR A 102 -10.58 -6.67 -3.32
N ASP A 103 -11.75 -6.24 -3.82
CA ASP A 103 -12.05 -4.83 -4.05
C ASP A 103 -12.45 -4.15 -2.72
N VAL A 104 -12.45 -2.83 -2.72
CA VAL A 104 -12.95 -2.02 -1.60
C VAL A 104 -14.37 -1.57 -1.94
N GLY A 105 -15.31 -1.93 -1.08
CA GLY A 105 -16.72 -1.57 -1.20
C GLY A 105 -17.00 -0.11 -0.88
N VAL A 106 -18.28 0.26 -0.97
CA VAL A 106 -18.75 1.63 -0.72
C VAL A 106 -18.54 2.10 0.73
N ASN A 107 -18.45 1.15 1.66
CA ASN A 107 -18.26 1.42 3.09
C ASN A 107 -16.77 1.29 3.50
N ASP A 108 -15.84 1.45 2.57
CA ASP A 108 -14.39 1.37 2.83
C ASP A 108 -13.93 0.04 3.48
N THR A 109 -14.65 -1.04 3.17
CA THR A 109 -14.38 -2.41 3.64
C THR A 109 -14.06 -3.34 2.48
N LEU A 110 -13.26 -4.38 2.73
CA LEU A 110 -12.93 -5.37 1.70
C LEU A 110 -14.16 -6.19 1.30
N ILE A 111 -14.36 -6.33 -0.01
CA ILE A 111 -15.33 -7.24 -0.59
C ILE A 111 -14.64 -8.60 -0.81
N HIS A 112 -14.87 -9.51 0.12
CA HIS A 112 -14.32 -10.87 0.04
C HIS A 112 -14.95 -11.64 -1.12
N VAL A 113 -14.09 -12.25 -1.93
CA VAL A 113 -14.48 -13.25 -2.93
C VAL A 113 -13.98 -14.60 -2.41
N ARG A 114 -14.89 -15.57 -2.25
CA ARG A 114 -14.51 -16.94 -1.87
C ARG A 114 -13.53 -17.50 -2.93
N SER A 115 -12.43 -18.10 -2.48
CA SER A 115 -11.32 -18.59 -3.30
C SER A 115 -11.72 -19.60 -4.37
N GLU A 116 -12.83 -20.31 -4.17
CA GLU A 116 -13.34 -21.37 -5.05
C GLU A 116 -14.17 -20.85 -6.24
N LYS A 117 -14.50 -19.55 -6.27
CA LYS A 117 -15.36 -19.01 -7.32
C LYS A 117 -14.56 -18.79 -8.60
N ALA A 118 -14.90 -19.51 -9.67
CA ALA A 118 -14.33 -19.28 -10.99
C ALA A 118 -14.53 -17.80 -11.41
N VAL A 119 -13.42 -17.13 -11.73
CA VAL A 119 -13.41 -15.74 -12.23
C VAL A 119 -13.04 -15.77 -13.70
N SER A 120 -13.90 -15.24 -14.57
CA SER A 120 -13.51 -14.99 -15.97
C SER A 120 -12.67 -13.71 -16.07
N VAL A 121 -11.42 -13.86 -16.47
CA VAL A 121 -10.46 -12.80 -16.76
C VAL A 121 -9.95 -13.03 -18.19
N SER A 122 -9.85 -12.00 -19.01
CA SER A 122 -9.30 -12.13 -20.35
C SER A 122 -7.77 -12.23 -20.30
N VAL A 123 -7.17 -12.94 -21.25
CA VAL A 123 -5.70 -13.03 -21.39
C VAL A 123 -5.06 -11.66 -21.47
N ALA A 124 -5.64 -10.74 -22.27
CA ALA A 124 -5.18 -9.35 -22.35
C ALA A 124 -5.19 -8.65 -20.97
N SER A 125 -6.24 -8.86 -20.17
CA SER A 125 -6.29 -8.30 -18.82
C SER A 125 -5.22 -8.90 -17.92
N ILE A 126 -4.94 -10.20 -18.02
CA ILE A 126 -3.85 -10.84 -17.27
C ILE A 126 -2.50 -10.21 -17.65
N MET A 127 -2.23 -10.06 -18.95
CA MET A 127 -1.00 -9.44 -19.46
C MET A 127 -0.80 -8.01 -18.93
N ASP A 128 -1.85 -7.17 -19.02
CA ASP A 128 -1.82 -5.81 -18.49
C ASP A 128 -1.44 -5.81 -16.99
N HIS A 129 -2.04 -6.71 -16.20
CA HIS A 129 -1.79 -6.73 -14.76
C HIS A 129 -0.40 -7.28 -14.40
N ILE A 130 0.13 -8.25 -15.15
CA ILE A 130 1.50 -8.72 -14.95
C ILE A 130 2.49 -7.60 -15.26
N GLU A 131 2.35 -6.94 -16.41
CA GLU A 131 3.18 -5.77 -16.77
C GLU A 131 3.05 -4.67 -15.71
N GLY A 132 1.82 -4.36 -15.28
CA GLY A 132 1.54 -3.35 -14.27
C GLY A 132 2.25 -3.64 -12.94
N ILE A 133 2.25 -4.90 -12.48
CA ILE A 133 3.00 -5.31 -11.29
C ILE A 133 4.50 -5.05 -11.50
N LEU A 134 5.07 -5.49 -12.61
CA LEU A 134 6.50 -5.38 -12.88
C LEU A 134 6.95 -3.92 -12.99
N ILE A 135 6.18 -3.08 -13.69
CA ILE A 135 6.47 -1.64 -13.79
C ILE A 135 6.37 -0.97 -12.42
N ALA A 136 5.32 -1.27 -11.64
CA ALA A 136 5.14 -0.68 -10.31
C ALA A 136 6.22 -1.10 -9.31
N LEU A 137 6.76 -2.32 -9.45
CA LEU A 137 7.79 -2.84 -8.56
C LEU A 137 9.18 -2.34 -8.90
N PHE A 138 9.51 -2.26 -10.19
CA PHE A 138 10.88 -2.03 -10.65
C PHE A 138 11.13 -0.62 -11.19
N GLU A 139 10.07 0.14 -11.43
CA GLU A 139 10.11 1.49 -12.03
C GLU A 139 11.18 1.60 -13.15
N PRO A 140 11.15 0.72 -14.18
CA PRO A 140 12.26 0.62 -15.11
C PRO A 140 12.44 1.95 -15.87
N PRO A 141 13.68 2.48 -16.01
CA PRO A 141 13.90 3.82 -16.57
C PRO A 141 13.35 4.03 -17.98
N LEU A 142 13.24 2.96 -18.78
CA LEU A 142 12.74 3.02 -20.15
C LEU A 142 11.22 2.88 -20.24
N ASN A 143 10.54 2.50 -19.17
CA ASN A 143 9.08 2.47 -19.09
C ASN A 143 8.55 3.87 -18.82
N ARG A 144 8.50 4.69 -19.88
CA ARG A 144 8.00 6.08 -19.83
C ARG A 144 6.52 6.21 -19.48
N LYS A 145 5.79 5.10 -19.49
CA LYS A 145 4.39 5.01 -19.11
C LYS A 145 4.29 4.19 -17.83
N GLY A 146 3.53 4.70 -16.85
CA GLY A 146 3.23 3.99 -15.62
C GLY A 146 2.41 2.70 -15.85
N PRO A 147 2.18 1.93 -14.78
CA PRO A 147 1.54 0.62 -14.87
C PRO A 147 0.13 0.70 -15.44
N THR A 148 -0.19 -0.20 -16.39
CA THR A 148 -1.54 -0.34 -16.93
C THR A 148 -2.28 -1.43 -16.18
N TRP A 149 -3.31 -1.07 -15.43
CA TRP A 149 -4.16 -2.03 -14.72
C TRP A 149 -5.40 -2.29 -15.55
N GLY A 150 -5.41 -3.38 -16.31
CA GLY A 150 -6.38 -3.66 -17.38
C GLY A 150 -7.83 -3.20 -17.14
N LYS A 151 -8.51 -2.76 -18.20
CA LYS A 151 -9.83 -2.09 -18.12
C LYS A 151 -10.94 -3.03 -17.63
N THR A 152 -11.78 -2.56 -16.70
CA THR A 152 -13.06 -3.21 -16.32
C THR A 152 -14.24 -2.64 -17.11
N LYS A 153 -15.41 -3.30 -17.04
CA LYS A 153 -16.70 -2.75 -17.54
C LYS A 153 -16.99 -1.32 -17.08
N ASN A 154 -16.45 -0.91 -15.92
CA ASN A 154 -16.62 0.43 -15.34
C ASN A 154 -15.37 1.31 -15.49
N GLY A 155 -14.39 0.90 -16.30
CA GLY A 155 -13.14 1.64 -16.55
C GLY A 155 -12.20 1.81 -15.35
N LYS A 156 -12.49 1.18 -14.19
CA LYS A 156 -11.70 1.40 -12.98
C LYS A 156 -10.42 0.57 -13.02
N ALA A 157 -9.29 1.27 -13.18
CA ALA A 157 -7.94 0.75 -12.95
C ALA A 157 -7.76 0.34 -11.47
N ALA A 158 -6.77 -0.50 -11.19
CA ALA A 158 -6.39 -0.82 -9.83
C ALA A 158 -6.03 0.46 -9.07
N LYS A 159 -6.45 0.54 -7.80
CA LYS A 159 -6.31 1.75 -6.98
C LYS A 159 -5.10 1.61 -6.06
N GLU A 160 -4.25 2.62 -6.06
CA GLU A 160 -3.14 2.72 -5.10
C GLU A 160 -3.66 3.15 -3.71
N TYR A 161 -3.20 2.44 -2.68
CA TYR A 161 -3.39 2.77 -1.28
C TYR A 161 -2.06 3.08 -0.62
N ILE A 162 -2.03 4.21 0.08
CA ILE A 162 -0.89 4.68 0.84
C ILE A 162 -1.06 4.21 2.28
N GLN A 163 0.03 3.71 2.87
CA GLN A 163 0.01 3.25 4.25
C GLN A 163 -0.48 4.34 5.19
N PHE A 164 -1.44 3.98 6.03
CA PHE A 164 -1.87 4.79 7.14
C PHE A 164 -0.92 4.56 8.31
N HIS A 165 -0.47 5.65 8.94
CA HIS A 165 0.16 5.60 10.26
C HIS A 165 -0.25 6.85 11.03
N GLU A 166 -0.43 6.69 12.33
CA GLU A 166 -0.66 7.81 13.24
C GLU A 166 0.60 8.71 13.22
N GLY A 167 0.41 10.03 13.15
CA GLY A 167 1.48 11.02 13.02
C GLY A 167 1.55 11.76 11.68
N ARG A 168 1.19 11.14 10.54
CA ARG A 168 1.30 11.78 9.22
C ARG A 168 0.36 12.97 8.97
N GLY A 169 -0.62 13.18 9.85
CA GLY A 169 -1.50 14.36 9.88
C GLY A 169 -1.05 15.41 10.90
N VAL A 170 -0.38 14.98 11.97
CA VAL A 170 0.21 15.86 12.99
C VAL A 170 1.44 16.56 12.42
N ASP A 171 2.26 15.86 11.63
CA ASP A 171 3.44 16.41 10.97
C ASP A 171 3.12 17.59 10.05
N VAL A 172 1.96 17.61 9.38
CA VAL A 172 1.60 18.71 8.49
C VAL A 172 1.21 19.95 9.28
N ALA A 173 0.44 19.80 10.35
CA ALA A 173 0.07 20.92 11.22
C ALA A 173 1.29 21.48 11.94
N VAL A 174 2.13 20.61 12.50
CA VAL A 174 3.39 20.97 13.17
C VAL A 174 4.39 21.59 12.18
N ALA A 175 4.50 21.06 10.95
CA ALA A 175 5.35 21.67 9.93
C ALA A 175 4.80 23.02 9.45
N ILE A 176 3.48 23.18 9.33
CA ILE A 176 2.87 24.47 9.01
C ILE A 176 3.12 25.48 10.14
N GLU A 177 3.01 25.06 11.39
CA GLU A 177 3.27 25.91 12.55
C GLU A 177 4.75 26.31 12.62
N GLY A 178 5.67 25.36 12.44
CA GLY A 178 7.10 25.64 12.33
C GLY A 178 7.45 26.58 11.17
N LEU A 179 6.83 26.40 9.99
CA LEU A 179 6.99 27.31 8.85
C LEU A 179 6.43 28.71 9.15
N ARG A 180 5.29 28.80 9.85
CA ARG A 180 4.72 30.09 10.26
C ARG A 180 5.63 30.83 11.24
N SER A 181 6.23 30.12 12.21
CA SER A 181 7.20 30.69 13.14
C SER A 181 8.45 31.20 12.42
N GLN A 182 9.01 30.41 11.49
CA GLN A 182 10.17 30.84 10.69
C GLN A 182 9.85 32.06 9.82
N VAL A 183 8.65 32.10 9.23
CA VAL A 183 8.21 33.27 8.43
C VAL A 183 8.01 34.50 9.31
N ALA A 184 7.53 34.35 10.54
CA ALA A 184 7.39 35.46 11.48
C ALA A 184 8.76 36.04 11.89
N GLU A 185 9.72 35.18 12.22
CA GLU A 185 11.10 35.57 12.56
C GLU A 185 11.77 36.33 11.40
N VAL A 186 11.65 35.82 10.17
CA VAL A 186 12.19 36.51 8.97
C VAL A 186 11.50 37.85 8.71
N ARG A 187 10.20 37.99 9.01
CA ARG A 187 9.48 39.27 8.85
C ARG A 187 9.92 40.29 9.89
N GLU A 188 10.17 39.85 11.12
CA GLU A 188 10.71 40.69 12.19
C GLU A 188 12.10 41.22 11.81
N ASP A 189 12.99 40.35 11.33
CA ASP A 189 14.33 40.72 10.83
C ASP A 189 14.28 41.72 9.67
N LEU A 190 13.25 41.64 8.83
CA LEU A 190 13.04 42.53 7.69
C LEU A 190 12.20 43.78 8.02
N GLY A 191 11.76 43.96 9.26
CA GLY A 191 10.93 45.09 9.70
C GLY A 191 9.56 45.17 9.00
N LEU A 192 9.03 44.02 8.55
CA LEU A 192 7.75 43.95 7.84
C LEU A 192 6.59 43.86 8.85
N PRO A 193 5.51 44.66 8.71
CA PRO A 193 4.38 44.63 9.62
C PRO A 193 3.61 43.32 9.49
N ASP A 194 3.08 42.81 10.61
CA ASP A 194 2.15 41.67 10.61
C ASP A 194 0.87 42.02 9.85
N ARG A 195 0.35 41.04 9.11
CA ARG A 195 -0.91 41.16 8.34
C ARG A 195 -1.99 40.31 8.97
#